data_AF-A0A2G8KVL3-F1
#
_entry.id   AF-A0A2G8KVL3-F1
#
_cell.length_a   1.000
_cell.length_b   1.000
_cell.length_c   1.000
_cell.angle_alpha   90.00
_cell.angle_beta   90.00
_cell.angle_gamma   90.00
#
_symmetry.space_group_name_H-M   'P 1'
#
loop_
_entity.id
_entity.type
_entity.pdbx_description
1 polymer ?
#
loop_
_entity_poly.entity_id
_entity_poly.type
_entity_poly.pdbx_seq_one_letter_code
_entity_poly.pdbx_strand_id
1 'polypeptide(L)'
;MPGEIQSAVKRANADDDVKVIILGGSGRAFCAGYDLKMSAENKRGEINIGNQKMPWDPLEDFRALDYCTKAFMSLWHSYKPTIAKVHGYGVAGGSDIALCADMVIMAENAKIGYPPARVWGCPTTAMWTFRVGPEKAKRMMLTGDLITGKEAAEMGLVLEAVPEDKLDETVQKLADRIKTVPANQLFFQKQVINQILLQAGTREEAIIGLSKPQADRTGPEMSIAVSFVYCAVGIDRSCMY
;
A
#
# COMPACT_ATOMS: atom_id res chain seq x y z
N MET A 1 10.52 -4.57 5.23
CA MET A 1 9.15 -4.60 4.73
C MET A 1 9.02 -4.07 3.29
N PRO A 2 9.24 -2.78 2.91
CA PRO A 2 9.15 -2.39 1.51
C PRO A 2 10.11 -3.18 0.59
N GLY A 3 11.39 -3.24 0.95
CA GLY A 3 12.40 -4.00 0.18
C GLY A 3 12.14 -5.52 0.12
N GLU A 4 11.42 -6.08 1.09
CA GLU A 4 11.07 -7.52 1.09
C GLU A 4 9.98 -7.81 0.05
N ILE A 5 8.99 -6.92 -0.08
CA ILE A 5 7.97 -7.00 -1.14
C ILE A 5 8.66 -6.92 -2.50
N GLN A 6 9.51 -5.91 -2.71
CA GLN A 6 10.23 -5.76 -3.97
C GLN A 6 11.10 -6.98 -4.31
N SER A 7 11.82 -7.52 -3.33
CA SER A 7 12.64 -8.74 -3.49
C SER A 7 11.78 -9.96 -3.81
N ALA A 8 10.64 -10.14 -3.15
CA ALA A 8 9.73 -11.24 -3.41
C ALA A 8 9.12 -11.16 -4.82
N VAL A 9 8.69 -9.96 -5.24
CA VAL A 9 8.20 -9.72 -6.61
C VAL A 9 9.29 -10.03 -7.63
N LYS A 10 10.53 -9.60 -7.39
CA LYS A 10 11.66 -9.90 -8.28
C LYS A 10 11.90 -11.41 -8.42
N ARG A 11 11.90 -12.14 -7.31
CA ARG A 11 12.02 -13.61 -7.32
C ARG A 11 10.88 -14.26 -8.07
N ALA A 12 9.64 -13.86 -7.78
CA ALA A 12 8.47 -14.38 -8.45
C ALA A 12 8.53 -14.12 -9.95
N ASN A 13 8.94 -12.93 -10.41
CA ASN A 13 9.06 -12.62 -11.84
C ASN A 13 10.13 -13.44 -12.57
N ALA A 14 11.16 -13.91 -11.87
CA ALA A 14 12.23 -14.72 -12.45
C ALA A 14 11.93 -16.23 -12.49
N ASP A 15 10.86 -16.67 -11.84
CA ASP A 15 10.49 -18.09 -11.69
C ASP A 15 9.35 -18.46 -12.63
N ASP A 16 9.60 -19.15 -13.73
CA ASP A 16 8.60 -19.46 -14.76
C ASP A 16 7.43 -20.33 -14.26
N ASP A 17 7.58 -21.03 -13.14
CA ASP A 17 6.51 -21.85 -12.55
C ASP A 17 5.46 -20.98 -11.83
N VAL A 18 5.86 -19.80 -11.35
CA VAL A 18 4.93 -18.86 -10.70
C VAL A 18 4.09 -18.15 -11.77
N LYS A 19 2.76 -18.20 -11.67
CA LYS A 19 1.88 -17.46 -12.59
C LYS A 19 1.15 -16.27 -11.97
N VAL A 20 0.90 -16.31 -10.66
CA VAL A 20 0.11 -15.30 -9.94
C VAL A 20 0.77 -15.08 -8.59
N ILE A 21 0.80 -13.83 -8.12
CA ILE A 21 1.31 -13.46 -6.81
C ILE A 21 0.13 -13.13 -5.91
N ILE A 22 0.00 -13.82 -4.78
CA ILE A 22 -0.96 -13.47 -3.74
C ILE A 22 -0.21 -12.79 -2.60
N LEU A 23 -0.58 -11.55 -2.31
CA LEU A 23 -0.06 -10.80 -1.17
C LEU A 23 -1.06 -10.90 -0.02
N GLY A 24 -0.62 -11.46 1.11
CA GLY A 24 -1.39 -11.53 2.35
C GLY A 24 -0.58 -11.04 3.54
N GLY A 25 -1.27 -10.66 4.61
CA GLY A 25 -0.66 -10.39 5.91
C GLY A 25 -0.66 -11.64 6.79
N SER A 26 0.22 -11.66 7.79
CA SER A 26 0.25 -12.70 8.83
C SER A 26 -0.35 -12.17 10.14
N GLY A 27 -1.11 -13.01 10.84
CA GLY A 27 -1.68 -12.66 12.16
C GLY A 27 -3.01 -11.93 12.07
N ARG A 28 -3.26 -10.99 13.01
CA ARG A 28 -4.58 -10.36 13.20
C ARG A 28 -4.96 -9.29 12.16
N ALA A 29 -4.04 -8.89 11.30
CA ALA A 29 -4.27 -7.83 10.34
C ALA A 29 -3.43 -8.06 9.08
N PHE A 30 -3.91 -7.55 7.95
CA PHE A 30 -3.16 -7.48 6.71
C PHE A 30 -1.88 -6.64 6.89
N CYS A 31 -2.06 -5.37 7.24
CA CYS A 31 -1.00 -4.43 7.55
C CYS A 31 -1.61 -3.20 8.25
N ALA A 32 -1.37 -3.05 9.54
CA ALA A 32 -1.94 -1.95 10.35
C ALA A 32 -1.24 -0.60 10.13
N GLY A 33 -0.26 -0.54 9.23
CA GLY A 33 0.61 0.63 9.05
C GLY A 33 1.81 0.60 9.98
N TYR A 34 2.43 1.77 10.16
CA TYR A 34 3.65 1.92 10.94
C TYR A 34 3.35 1.97 12.44
N ASP A 35 4.20 1.36 13.27
CA ASP A 35 4.04 1.40 14.72
C ASP A 35 4.48 2.76 15.28
N LEU A 36 3.52 3.57 15.70
CA LEU A 36 3.74 4.94 16.18
C LEU A 36 4.12 5.01 17.67
N LYS A 37 4.04 3.90 18.43
CA LYS A 37 4.36 3.91 19.86
C LYS A 37 5.85 4.10 20.11
N MET A 38 6.69 3.45 19.30
CA MET A 38 8.15 3.55 19.41
C MET A 38 8.69 4.96 19.09
N SER A 39 7.98 5.72 18.25
CA SER A 39 8.32 7.11 17.92
C SER A 39 7.90 8.12 19.01
N ALA A 40 6.86 7.80 19.80
CA ALA A 40 6.39 8.66 20.88
C ALA A 40 7.24 8.56 22.16
N GLU A 41 7.97 7.46 22.34
CA GLU A 41 8.78 7.18 23.54
C GLU A 41 10.23 7.72 23.46
N ASN A 42 10.67 8.23 22.30
CA ASN A 42 12.04 8.69 22.09
C ASN A 42 12.25 10.15 22.53
N LYS A 43 13.34 10.39 23.27
CA LYS A 43 13.72 11.72 23.78
C LYS A 43 14.18 12.66 22.64
N ARG A 44 13.85 13.93 22.81
CA ARG A 44 14.23 15.05 21.93
C ARG A 44 15.77 15.08 21.76
N GLY A 45 16.27 14.83 20.55
CA GLY A 45 17.70 14.97 20.21
C GLY A 45 18.40 13.72 19.67
N GLU A 46 17.74 12.56 19.63
CA GLU A 46 18.30 11.36 18.99
C GLU A 46 17.96 11.30 17.49
N ILE A 47 18.98 11.03 16.66
CA ILE A 47 18.83 10.82 15.22
C ILE A 47 18.21 9.45 15.01
N ASN A 48 16.94 9.45 14.61
CA ASN A 48 16.15 8.25 14.30
C ASN A 48 15.42 8.46 12.97
N ILE A 49 14.83 7.41 12.41
CA ILE A 49 14.20 7.39 11.09
C ILE A 49 13.08 8.45 11.01
N GLY A 50 13.25 9.48 10.17
CA GLY A 50 12.35 10.65 10.05
C GLY A 50 12.86 11.91 10.78
N ASN A 51 13.87 11.76 11.63
CA ASN A 51 14.66 12.85 12.20
C ASN A 51 16.00 12.90 11.46
N GLN A 52 16.08 13.77 10.47
CA GLN A 52 17.35 14.08 9.83
C GLN A 52 18.14 15.11 10.66
N LYS A 53 19.47 15.07 10.53
CA LYS A 53 20.34 16.07 11.15
C LYS A 53 20.00 17.44 10.58
N MET A 54 19.94 18.46 11.43
CA MET A 54 19.80 19.83 10.95
C MET A 54 21.11 20.31 10.31
N PRO A 55 21.04 21.13 9.23
CA PRO A 55 19.83 21.65 8.61
C PRO A 55 19.07 20.59 7.79
N TRP A 56 17.74 20.66 7.82
CA TRP A 56 16.84 19.75 7.10
C TRP A 56 17.08 19.81 5.58
N ASP A 57 17.46 18.67 4.99
CA ASP A 57 17.55 18.34 3.58
C ASP A 57 16.30 17.57 3.09
N PRO A 58 15.39 18.21 2.33
CA PRO A 58 14.22 17.55 1.75
C PRO A 58 14.55 16.35 0.85
N LEU A 59 15.77 16.29 0.29
CA LEU A 59 16.16 15.22 -0.61
C LEU A 59 16.33 13.87 0.11
N GLU A 60 16.73 13.89 1.39
CA GLU A 60 16.82 12.66 2.19
C GLU A 60 15.44 12.04 2.42
N ASP A 61 14.47 12.86 2.82
CA ASP A 61 13.09 12.44 3.02
C ASP A 61 12.46 11.95 1.71
N PHE A 62 12.71 12.68 0.61
CA PHE A 62 12.27 12.26 -0.72
C PHE A 62 12.81 10.89 -1.09
N ARG A 63 14.12 10.63 -0.91
CA ARG A 63 14.73 9.33 -1.25
C ARG A 63 14.12 8.19 -0.46
N ALA A 64 13.84 8.39 0.83
CA ALA A 64 13.19 7.38 1.65
C ALA A 64 11.75 7.09 1.18
N LEU A 65 10.97 8.14 0.90
CA LEU A 65 9.60 8.02 0.39
C LEU A 65 9.56 7.39 -1.00
N ASP A 66 10.43 7.81 -1.91
CA ASP A 66 10.58 7.28 -3.27
C ASP A 66 10.94 5.79 -3.24
N TYR A 67 11.89 5.39 -2.39
CA TYR A 67 12.25 3.99 -2.21
C TYR A 67 11.04 3.15 -1.75
N CYS A 68 10.31 3.59 -0.72
CA CYS A 68 9.12 2.89 -0.24
C CYS A 68 8.03 2.81 -1.32
N THR A 69 7.79 3.92 -2.02
CA THR A 69 6.80 4.01 -3.09
C THR A 69 7.12 3.05 -4.23
N LYS A 70 8.36 3.06 -4.73
CA LYS A 70 8.84 2.13 -5.76
C LYS A 70 8.77 0.67 -5.31
N ALA A 71 9.03 0.42 -4.04
CA ALA A 71 8.94 -0.91 -3.48
C ALA A 71 7.49 -1.42 -3.43
N PHE A 72 6.52 -0.59 -3.06
CA PHE A 72 5.09 -0.95 -3.10
C PHE A 72 4.60 -1.09 -4.54
N MET A 73 4.94 -0.14 -5.41
CA MET A 73 4.63 -0.16 -6.84
C MET A 73 5.30 -1.32 -7.60
N SER A 74 6.24 -2.06 -6.99
CA SER A 74 6.75 -3.28 -7.60
C SER A 74 5.64 -4.30 -7.90
N LEU A 75 4.56 -4.34 -7.10
CA LEU A 75 3.37 -5.15 -7.36
C LEU A 75 2.67 -4.72 -8.65
N TRP A 76 2.46 -3.40 -8.80
CA TRP A 76 1.87 -2.79 -9.99
C TRP A 76 2.70 -3.06 -11.25
N HIS A 77 4.02 -2.91 -11.14
CA HIS A 77 4.97 -3.13 -12.23
C HIS A 77 5.34 -4.60 -12.45
N SER A 78 4.83 -5.51 -11.63
CA SER A 78 5.11 -6.94 -11.75
C SER A 78 4.68 -7.47 -13.11
N TYR A 79 5.47 -8.38 -13.67
CA TYR A 79 5.13 -9.06 -14.92
C TYR A 79 4.02 -10.10 -14.75
N LYS A 80 3.70 -10.42 -13.49
CA LYS A 80 2.70 -11.38 -13.09
C LYS A 80 1.51 -10.66 -12.45
N PRO A 81 0.27 -11.16 -12.66
CA PRO A 81 -0.89 -10.68 -11.93
C PRO A 81 -0.68 -10.78 -10.42
N THR A 82 -1.17 -9.78 -9.70
CA THR A 82 -1.06 -9.64 -8.25
C THR A 82 -2.44 -9.51 -7.62
N ILE A 83 -2.68 -10.26 -6.54
CA ILE A 83 -3.93 -10.24 -5.77
C ILE A 83 -3.58 -9.89 -4.33
N ALA A 84 -4.15 -8.83 -3.77
CA ALA A 84 -4.09 -8.56 -2.33
C ALA A 84 -5.26 -9.25 -1.62
N LYS A 85 -4.94 -10.09 -0.64
CA LYS A 85 -5.86 -10.75 0.29
C LYS A 85 -5.85 -10.01 1.62
N VAL A 86 -6.90 -9.24 1.90
CA VAL A 86 -6.92 -8.31 3.04
C VAL A 86 -7.91 -8.76 4.11
N HIS A 87 -7.39 -9.14 5.27
CA HIS A 87 -8.15 -9.41 6.49
C HIS A 87 -7.76 -8.43 7.62
N GLY A 88 -8.62 -8.30 8.63
CA GLY A 88 -8.37 -7.39 9.76
C GLY A 88 -8.17 -5.94 9.30
N TYR A 89 -6.97 -5.37 9.49
CA TYR A 89 -6.70 -3.96 9.17
C TYR A 89 -5.69 -3.83 8.02
N GLY A 90 -6.05 -3.06 6.99
CA GLY A 90 -5.16 -2.58 5.93
C GLY A 90 -5.11 -1.06 5.96
N VAL A 91 -4.29 -0.47 6.81
CA VAL A 91 -4.36 0.96 7.17
C VAL A 91 -3.04 1.67 6.88
N ALA A 92 -3.09 2.97 6.55
CA ALA A 92 -1.92 3.78 6.22
C ALA A 92 -1.13 3.14 5.05
N GLY A 93 0.17 2.88 5.22
CA GLY A 93 0.98 2.20 4.20
C GLY A 93 0.43 0.82 3.81
N GLY A 94 -0.29 0.14 4.70
CA GLY A 94 -0.96 -1.13 4.38
C GLY A 94 -2.07 -0.99 3.34
N SER A 95 -2.85 0.10 3.40
CA SER A 95 -3.83 0.40 2.36
C SER A 95 -3.16 0.70 1.02
N ASP A 96 -2.03 1.40 1.05
CA ASP A 96 -1.28 1.79 -0.15
C ASP A 96 -0.69 0.56 -0.86
N ILE A 97 -0.10 -0.34 -0.08
CA ILE A 97 0.41 -1.64 -0.56
C ILE A 97 -0.71 -2.46 -1.19
N ALA A 98 -1.88 -2.56 -0.53
CA ALA A 98 -3.00 -3.33 -1.06
C ALA A 98 -3.48 -2.80 -2.41
N LEU A 99 -3.59 -1.47 -2.56
CA LEU A 99 -4.08 -0.84 -3.78
C LEU A 99 -3.08 -0.88 -4.94
N CYS A 100 -1.79 -1.14 -4.66
CA CYS A 100 -0.77 -1.41 -5.68
C CYS A 100 -0.91 -2.80 -6.34
N ALA A 101 -1.62 -3.75 -5.73
CA ALA A 101 -1.91 -5.04 -6.35
C ALA A 101 -2.99 -4.89 -7.43
N ASP A 102 -2.96 -5.68 -8.51
CA ASP A 102 -3.92 -5.54 -9.62
C ASP A 102 -5.36 -5.72 -9.16
N MET A 103 -5.59 -6.70 -8.29
CA MET A 103 -6.89 -7.02 -7.70
C MET A 103 -6.80 -7.07 -6.18
N VAL A 104 -7.89 -6.69 -5.51
CA VAL A 104 -8.00 -6.75 -4.05
C VAL A 104 -9.28 -7.50 -3.69
N ILE A 105 -9.15 -8.51 -2.84
CA ILE A 105 -10.29 -9.20 -2.21
C ILE A 105 -10.16 -8.99 -0.70
N MET A 106 -11.23 -8.53 -0.07
CA MET A 106 -11.25 -8.20 1.35
C MET A 106 -12.20 -9.11 2.14
N ALA A 107 -11.90 -9.33 3.43
CA ALA A 107 -12.94 -9.78 4.36
C ALA A 107 -13.96 -8.64 4.59
N GLU A 108 -15.25 -8.96 4.68
CA GLU A 108 -16.33 -7.97 4.89
C GLU A 108 -16.10 -7.12 6.14
N ASN A 109 -15.61 -7.73 7.21
CA ASN A 109 -15.31 -7.09 8.49
C ASN A 109 -13.95 -6.36 8.53
N ALA A 110 -13.10 -6.54 7.50
CA ALA A 110 -11.82 -5.87 7.43
C ALA A 110 -11.98 -4.35 7.29
N LYS A 111 -10.98 -3.59 7.71
CA LYS A 111 -10.97 -2.13 7.67
C LYS A 111 -9.83 -1.62 6.80
N ILE A 112 -10.16 -0.76 5.84
CA ILE A 112 -9.18 -0.10 4.96
C ILE A 112 -9.35 1.42 5.00
N GLY A 113 -8.24 2.14 4.93
CA GLY A 113 -8.23 3.60 4.88
C GLY A 113 -6.85 4.19 5.15
N TYR A 114 -6.77 5.52 5.04
CA TYR A 114 -5.51 6.27 5.20
C TYR A 114 -5.62 7.38 6.26
N PRO A 115 -5.70 7.04 7.57
CA PRO A 115 -5.68 8.02 8.66
C PRO A 115 -4.53 9.01 8.65
N PRO A 116 -3.31 8.70 8.16
CA PRO A 116 -2.22 9.67 8.07
C PRO A 116 -2.59 10.92 7.25
N ALA A 117 -3.60 10.90 6.39
CA ALA A 117 -4.06 12.09 5.67
C ALA A 117 -4.46 13.26 6.58
N ARG A 118 -4.82 12.99 7.84
CA ARG A 118 -5.20 14.02 8.81
C ARG A 118 -4.03 14.85 9.34
N VAL A 119 -2.81 14.33 9.28
CA VAL A 119 -1.64 14.92 9.99
C VAL A 119 -0.35 14.86 9.17
N TRP A 120 -0.17 13.81 8.36
CA TRP A 120 1.12 13.39 7.82
C TRP A 120 1.21 13.39 6.29
N GLY A 121 0.13 13.79 5.61
CA GLY A 121 0.11 13.94 4.16
C GLY A 121 -0.62 12.82 3.42
N CYS A 122 -0.50 12.82 2.09
CA CYS A 122 -1.22 11.91 1.21
C CYS A 122 -0.44 10.60 0.94
N PRO A 123 -1.12 9.53 0.49
CA PRO A 123 -0.44 8.34 -0.01
C PRO A 123 0.34 8.65 -1.29
N THR A 124 1.58 8.20 -1.37
CA THR A 124 2.52 8.57 -2.43
C THR A 124 2.26 7.83 -3.75
N THR A 125 1.53 6.72 -3.73
CA THR A 125 1.20 5.99 -4.97
C THR A 125 0.04 6.60 -5.76
N ALA A 126 -0.76 7.47 -5.11
CA ALA A 126 -2.01 8.04 -5.63
C ALA A 126 -3.08 7.01 -6.09
N MET A 127 -2.94 5.71 -5.75
CA MET A 127 -3.80 4.64 -6.27
C MET A 127 -5.28 4.78 -5.93
N TRP A 128 -5.61 5.46 -4.83
CA TRP A 128 -6.99 5.74 -4.44
C TRP A 128 -7.80 6.41 -5.55
N THR A 129 -7.24 7.42 -6.22
CA THR A 129 -7.92 8.16 -7.29
C THR A 129 -8.22 7.29 -8.49
N PHE A 130 -7.30 6.40 -8.86
CA PHE A 130 -7.47 5.50 -10.01
C PHE A 130 -8.48 4.39 -9.74
N ARG A 131 -8.64 3.98 -8.48
CA ARG A 131 -9.55 2.89 -8.10
C ARG A 131 -11.00 3.35 -8.00
N VAL A 132 -11.25 4.45 -7.29
CA VAL A 132 -12.62 4.90 -6.98
C VAL A 132 -13.01 6.21 -7.63
N GLY A 133 -12.13 6.79 -8.44
CA GLY A 133 -12.31 8.11 -9.03
C GLY A 133 -12.06 9.25 -8.03
N PRO A 134 -11.98 10.50 -8.53
CA PRO A 134 -11.53 11.64 -7.74
C PRO A 134 -12.47 12.04 -6.61
N GLU A 135 -13.79 11.86 -6.75
CA GLU A 135 -14.76 12.26 -5.74
C GLU A 135 -14.67 11.38 -4.48
N LYS A 136 -14.75 10.06 -4.67
CA LYS A 136 -14.65 9.09 -3.57
C LYS A 136 -13.25 9.07 -2.97
N ALA A 137 -12.21 9.23 -3.79
CA ALA A 137 -10.84 9.37 -3.29
C ALA A 137 -10.70 10.62 -2.41
N LYS A 138 -11.26 11.77 -2.82
CA LYS A 138 -11.28 12.98 -1.97
C LYS A 138 -12.06 12.75 -0.68
N ARG A 139 -13.21 12.08 -0.70
CA ARG A 139 -13.92 11.71 0.54
C ARG A 139 -12.99 10.96 1.49
N MET A 140 -12.29 9.95 1.01
CA MET A 140 -11.39 9.14 1.85
C MET A 140 -10.15 9.92 2.31
N MET A 141 -9.51 10.65 1.41
CA MET A 141 -8.25 11.35 1.70
C MET A 141 -8.45 12.63 2.51
N LEU A 142 -9.58 13.33 2.37
CA LEU A 142 -9.82 14.55 3.14
C LEU A 142 -10.36 14.25 4.54
N THR A 143 -10.98 13.09 4.76
CA THR A 143 -11.45 12.70 6.11
C THR A 143 -10.50 11.74 6.81
N GLY A 144 -9.68 10.97 6.09
CA GLY A 144 -8.82 9.93 6.67
C GLY A 144 -9.60 8.80 7.37
N ASP A 145 -10.86 8.59 6.99
CA ASP A 145 -11.72 7.57 7.61
C ASP A 145 -11.31 6.14 7.23
N LEU A 146 -11.79 5.19 8.04
CA LEU A 146 -11.75 3.77 7.73
C LEU A 146 -13.13 3.30 7.27
N ILE A 147 -13.15 2.47 6.22
CA ILE A 147 -14.35 1.80 5.73
C ILE A 147 -14.19 0.28 5.87
N THR A 148 -15.31 -0.42 5.98
CA THR A 148 -15.38 -1.89 5.94
C THR A 148 -15.01 -2.43 4.57
N GLY A 149 -14.67 -3.73 4.49
CA GLY A 149 -14.53 -4.44 3.23
C GLY A 149 -15.82 -4.37 2.40
N LYS A 150 -16.98 -4.48 3.05
CA LYS A 150 -18.28 -4.35 2.38
C LYS A 150 -18.47 -2.98 1.71
N GLU A 151 -18.26 -1.90 2.46
CA GLU A 151 -18.32 -0.53 1.91
C GLU A 151 -17.26 -0.31 0.81
N ALA A 152 -16.07 -0.90 0.96
CA ALA A 152 -15.01 -0.83 -0.04
C ALA A 152 -15.41 -1.50 -1.36
N ALA A 153 -16.10 -2.64 -1.31
CA ALA A 153 -16.62 -3.33 -2.49
C ALA A 153 -17.77 -2.53 -3.12
N GLU A 154 -18.73 -2.04 -2.32
CA GLU A 154 -19.86 -1.23 -2.79
C GLU A 154 -19.40 0.04 -3.52
N MET A 155 -18.29 0.66 -3.07
CA MET A 155 -17.76 1.84 -3.72
C MET A 155 -16.88 1.56 -4.95
N GLY A 156 -16.50 0.30 -5.18
CA GLY A 156 -15.60 -0.14 -6.26
C GLY A 156 -14.11 0.01 -5.94
N LEU A 157 -13.73 0.18 -4.66
CA LEU A 157 -12.33 0.27 -4.25
C LEU A 157 -11.61 -1.06 -4.38
N VAL A 158 -12.32 -2.14 -4.06
CA VAL A 158 -11.85 -3.51 -4.14
C VAL A 158 -12.77 -4.32 -5.03
N LEU A 159 -12.25 -5.43 -5.56
CA LEU A 159 -12.98 -6.26 -6.52
C LEU A 159 -14.21 -6.91 -5.86
N GLU A 160 -14.02 -7.46 -4.66
CA GLU A 160 -15.05 -8.17 -3.92
C GLU A 160 -14.72 -8.15 -2.42
N ALA A 161 -15.76 -8.19 -1.59
CA ALA A 161 -15.64 -8.48 -0.16
C ALA A 161 -16.49 -9.68 0.20
N VAL A 162 -15.93 -10.60 0.97
CA VAL A 162 -16.56 -11.88 1.36
C VAL A 162 -16.45 -12.10 2.87
N PRO A 163 -17.28 -12.97 3.48
CA PRO A 163 -17.07 -13.38 4.87
C PRO A 163 -15.63 -13.84 5.13
N GLU A 164 -15.09 -13.55 6.31
CA GLU A 164 -13.66 -13.77 6.61
C GLU A 164 -13.24 -15.24 6.44
N ASP A 165 -14.12 -16.18 6.80
CA ASP A 165 -13.92 -17.62 6.64
C ASP A 165 -13.95 -18.09 5.17
N LYS A 166 -14.42 -17.24 4.25
CA LYS A 166 -14.44 -17.48 2.80
C LYS A 166 -13.33 -16.76 2.05
N LEU A 167 -12.58 -15.89 2.71
CA LEU A 167 -11.56 -15.07 2.05
C LEU A 167 -10.49 -15.90 1.32
N ASP A 168 -9.96 -16.93 1.98
CA ASP A 168 -8.93 -17.80 1.39
C ASP A 168 -9.46 -18.58 0.19
N GLU A 169 -10.65 -19.17 0.32
CA GLU A 169 -11.32 -19.92 -0.75
C GLU A 169 -11.54 -19.03 -1.99
N THR A 170 -12.05 -17.82 -1.79
CA THR A 170 -12.35 -16.88 -2.89
C THR A 170 -11.08 -16.43 -3.62
N VAL A 171 -10.03 -16.06 -2.87
CA VAL A 171 -8.73 -15.67 -3.46
C VAL A 171 -8.13 -16.83 -4.25
N GLN A 172 -8.13 -18.03 -3.68
CA GLN A 172 -7.57 -19.21 -4.34
C GLN A 172 -8.32 -19.54 -5.62
N LYS A 173 -9.66 -19.51 -5.59
CA LYS A 173 -10.50 -19.73 -6.76
C LYS A 173 -10.19 -18.75 -7.88
N LEU A 174 -10.01 -17.46 -7.57
CA LEU A 174 -9.62 -16.47 -8.58
C LEU A 174 -8.21 -16.75 -9.13
N ALA A 175 -7.25 -17.04 -8.26
CA ALA A 175 -5.88 -17.37 -8.68
C ALA A 175 -5.84 -18.63 -9.57
N ASP A 176 -6.60 -19.66 -9.25
CA ASP A 176 -6.70 -20.89 -10.05
C ASP A 176 -7.29 -20.63 -11.43
N ARG A 177 -8.28 -19.74 -11.54
CA ARG A 177 -8.80 -19.30 -12.84
C ARG A 177 -7.74 -18.56 -13.65
N ILE A 178 -7.01 -17.62 -13.04
CA ILE A 178 -5.95 -16.86 -13.71
C ILE A 178 -4.82 -17.79 -14.17
N LYS A 179 -4.44 -18.80 -13.36
CA LYS A 179 -3.39 -19.79 -13.68
C LYS A 179 -3.66 -20.58 -14.97
N THR A 180 -4.94 -20.70 -15.39
CA THR A 180 -5.30 -21.37 -16.65
C THR A 180 -4.89 -20.57 -17.91
N VAL A 181 -4.64 -19.27 -17.77
CA VAL A 181 -4.21 -18.41 -18.87
C VAL A 181 -2.69 -18.57 -19.10
N PRO A 182 -2.21 -18.57 -20.36
CA PRO A 182 -0.78 -18.55 -20.64
C PRO A 182 -0.08 -17.31 -20.05
N ALA A 183 1.12 -17.49 -19.47
CA ALA A 183 1.82 -16.43 -18.72
C ALA A 183 2.14 -15.19 -19.58
N ASN A 184 2.50 -15.40 -20.85
CA ASN A 184 2.72 -14.30 -21.79
C ASN A 184 1.45 -13.47 -22.02
N GLN A 185 0.28 -14.10 -22.09
CA GLN A 185 -0.99 -13.40 -22.27
C GLN A 185 -1.35 -12.59 -21.02
N LEU A 186 -1.15 -13.15 -19.83
CA LEU A 186 -1.35 -12.42 -18.57
C LEU A 186 -0.47 -11.17 -18.49
N PHE A 187 0.80 -11.29 -18.88
CA PHE A 187 1.71 -10.15 -18.95
C PHE A 187 1.17 -9.06 -19.88
N PHE A 188 0.91 -9.37 -21.15
CA PHE A 188 0.50 -8.36 -22.13
C PHE A 188 -0.84 -7.72 -21.79
N GLN A 189 -1.81 -8.50 -21.28
CA GLN A 189 -3.10 -7.98 -20.82
C GLN A 189 -2.92 -6.97 -19.70
N LYS A 190 -2.13 -7.29 -18.67
CA LYS A 190 -1.79 -6.37 -17.58
C LYS A 190 -1.10 -5.12 -18.11
N GLN A 191 -0.12 -5.27 -19.00
CA GLN A 191 0.62 -4.12 -19.53
C GLN A 191 -0.30 -3.15 -20.29
N VAL A 192 -1.17 -3.64 -21.17
CA VAL A 192 -2.09 -2.76 -21.92
C VAL A 192 -3.01 -1.98 -20.98
N ILE A 193 -3.55 -2.63 -19.95
CA ILE A 193 -4.41 -1.98 -18.95
C ILE A 193 -3.63 -0.93 -18.16
N ASN A 194 -2.44 -1.28 -17.65
CA ASN A 194 -1.64 -0.38 -16.84
C ASN A 194 -1.12 0.82 -17.65
N GLN A 195 -0.83 0.65 -18.94
CA GLN A 195 -0.44 1.75 -19.83
C GLN A 195 -1.55 2.79 -20.01
N ILE A 196 -2.82 2.37 -20.06
CA ILE A 196 -3.95 3.31 -20.14
C ILE A 196 -4.03 4.15 -18.85
N LEU A 197 -3.81 3.53 -17.69
CA LEU A 197 -3.81 4.23 -16.40
C LEU A 197 -2.62 5.19 -16.27
N LEU A 198 -1.45 4.82 -16.82
CA LEU A 198 -0.29 5.71 -16.96
C LEU A 198 -0.60 6.96 -17.79
N GLN A 199 -1.28 6.80 -18.92
CA GLN A 199 -1.67 7.93 -19.77
C GLN A 199 -2.75 8.82 -19.11
N ALA A 200 -3.64 8.23 -18.31
CA ALA A 200 -4.67 8.94 -17.56
C ALA A 200 -4.13 9.71 -16.34
N GLY A 201 -2.84 9.61 -16.02
CA GLY A 201 -2.19 10.42 -14.99
C GLY A 201 -1.25 9.68 -14.03
N THR A 202 -0.91 8.40 -14.23
CA THR A 202 0.14 7.76 -13.39
C THR A 202 1.57 8.03 -13.88
N ARG A 203 1.81 9.08 -14.67
CA ARG A 203 3.16 9.67 -14.67
C ARG A 203 3.45 10.03 -13.22
N GLU A 204 4.64 9.70 -12.74
CA GLU A 204 5.15 9.89 -11.37
C GLU A 204 5.00 11.35 -10.88
N GLU A 205 3.78 11.81 -10.64
CA GLU A 205 3.43 13.12 -10.13
C GLU A 205 3.01 12.99 -8.66
N ALA A 206 3.79 12.22 -7.91
CA ALA A 206 3.85 12.32 -6.46
C ALA A 206 4.99 13.30 -6.08
N ILE A 207 5.00 14.49 -6.69
CA ILE A 207 5.92 15.57 -6.30
C ILE A 207 5.15 16.89 -6.11
N ILE A 208 3.92 16.81 -5.61
CA ILE A 208 3.23 17.98 -5.06
C ILE A 208 2.82 17.61 -3.63
N GLY A 209 3.77 17.73 -2.70
CA GLY A 209 3.54 17.38 -1.31
C GLY A 209 4.71 17.52 -0.34
N LEU A 210 5.92 17.90 -0.79
CA LEU A 210 6.99 18.29 0.14
C LEU A 210 6.75 19.72 0.66
N SER A 211 5.63 19.93 1.35
CA SER A 211 5.46 21.09 2.21
C SER A 211 5.79 20.69 3.64
N LYS A 212 6.84 21.31 4.20
CA LYS A 212 7.23 21.26 5.61
C LYS A 212 5.99 21.36 6.53
N PRO A 213 5.87 20.60 7.63
CA PRO A 213 5.03 21.02 8.74
C PRO A 213 5.58 22.35 9.26
N GLN A 214 4.79 23.41 9.11
CA GLN A 214 4.94 24.78 9.61
C GLN A 214 6.04 25.00 10.68
N ALA A 215 7.31 25.04 10.29
CA ALA A 215 8.40 25.43 11.19
C ALA A 215 8.55 26.96 11.16
N ASP A 216 7.55 27.67 11.69
CA ASP A 216 7.72 29.03 12.19
C ASP A 216 6.58 29.51 13.13
N ARG A 217 6.19 28.69 14.11
CA ARG A 217 5.39 29.20 15.24
C ARG A 217 6.14 28.96 16.54
N THR A 218 6.85 30.00 16.97
CA THR A 218 7.26 30.20 18.36
C THR A 218 6.02 30.24 19.25
N GLY A 219 5.65 29.10 19.83
CA GLY A 219 4.56 28.97 20.79
C GLY A 219 4.55 27.56 21.41
N PRO A 220 4.16 27.39 22.68
CA PRO A 220 4.32 26.13 23.40
C PRO A 220 3.13 25.20 23.11
N GLU A 221 2.98 24.65 21.90
CA GLU A 221 1.98 23.60 21.65
C GLU A 221 2.48 22.52 20.66
N MET A 222 2.24 21.27 21.06
CA MET A 222 2.52 19.96 20.44
C MET A 222 3.21 19.94 19.06
N SER A 223 4.51 19.59 19.06
CA SER A 223 5.24 19.16 17.88
C SER A 223 5.16 17.64 17.74
N ILE A 224 4.34 17.14 16.80
CA ILE A 224 4.29 15.71 16.46
C ILE A 224 5.26 15.50 15.28
N ALA A 225 6.28 14.65 15.47
CA ALA A 225 7.28 14.28 14.46
C ALA A 225 6.90 12.95 13.77
N VAL A 226 7.01 12.90 12.44
CA VAL A 226 6.84 11.66 11.66
C VAL A 226 8.07 10.79 11.90
N SER A 227 7.90 9.56 12.35
CA SER A 227 8.99 8.58 12.44
C SER A 227 8.45 7.15 12.28
N PHE A 228 9.15 6.33 11.50
CA PHE A 228 8.70 5.00 11.05
C PHE A 228 9.52 3.85 11.67
N VAL A 229 8.85 2.81 12.22
CA VAL A 229 9.45 1.50 12.58
C VAL A 229 8.56 0.33 12.13
N TYR A 230 9.22 -0.77 11.78
CA TYR A 230 8.80 -1.94 11.00
C TYR A 230 7.77 -2.86 11.69
N CYS A 231 6.75 -3.30 10.95
CA CYS A 231 5.94 -4.47 11.27
C CYS A 231 6.30 -5.62 10.31
N ALA A 232 6.64 -6.78 10.85
CA ALA A 232 7.02 -7.97 10.11
C ALA A 232 5.80 -8.61 9.44
N VAL A 233 5.79 -8.66 8.10
CA VAL A 233 4.86 -9.49 7.33
C VAL A 233 5.61 -10.77 6.98
N GLY A 234 5.21 -11.88 7.59
CA GLY A 234 5.73 -13.20 7.23
C GLY A 234 5.21 -13.58 5.85
N ILE A 235 6.10 -13.66 4.86
CA ILE A 235 5.80 -14.29 3.57
C ILE A 235 5.77 -15.80 3.83
N ASP A 236 4.57 -16.35 3.97
CA ASP A 236 4.39 -17.79 4.07
C ASP A 236 4.80 -18.46 2.74
N ARG A 237 5.77 -19.37 2.82
CA ARG A 237 6.23 -20.18 1.68
C ARG A 237 5.14 -21.13 1.16
N SER A 238 4.06 -21.35 1.93
CA SER A 238 2.91 -22.13 1.51
C SER A 238 2.00 -21.42 0.49
N CYS A 239 2.21 -20.12 0.23
CA CYS A 239 1.40 -19.32 -0.72
C CYS A 239 2.08 -19.08 -2.08
N MET A 240 3.24 -19.68 -2.33
CA MET A 240 3.90 -19.69 -3.64
C MET A 240 3.64 -21.06 -4.30
N TYR A 241 2.56 -21.16 -5.06
CA TYR A 241 2.23 -22.30 -5.94
C TYR A 241 1.92 -21.82 -7.36
#